data_AF-A0AAW1UY04-F1
#
_entry.id   AF-A0AAW1UY04-F1
#
_cell.length_a   1.000
_cell.length_b   1.000
_cell.length_c   1.000
_cell.angle_alpha   90.00
_cell.angle_beta   90.00
_cell.angle_gamma   90.00
#
_symmetry.space_group_name_H-M   'P 1'
#
loop_
_entity.id
_entity.type
_entity.pdbx_description
1 polymer ?
#
loop_
_entity_poly.entity_id
_entity_poly.type
_entity_poly.pdbx_seq_one_letter_code
_entity_poly.pdbx_strand_id
1 'polypeptide(L)'
;MLIKFNGTDDNPLGRAITSSENSWLASLSTLGACIGALIYGALSSKFGRKTLLVSLGFPFLIFYLVMAWAKTIWLFYISRFFTGFGLGGVFTIIPIYSAELADVNNRGILGASMTVFVNIGMLIPYCVGPFIPFFWFHIVLAAIPAAYILLFIFFAPESPHFIIQKDHDAAEKILVKLRGSDEAARHLALIETELENVSNATLLEIFKTKSLCKALLIGLGGFTFMQLTGTVVVASYTQTIFETAGGNIPPEIGPI
;
A
#
# COMPACT_ATOMS: atom_id res chain seq x y z
N MET A 1 -10.74 -13.28 3.60
CA MET A 1 -10.02 -13.56 4.87
C MET A 1 -11.01 -13.81 6.01
N LEU A 2 -11.97 -12.90 6.27
CA LEU A 2 -12.97 -13.09 7.34
C LEU A 2 -13.92 -14.28 7.12
N ILE A 3 -14.19 -14.59 5.85
CA ILE A 3 -15.02 -15.73 5.42
C ILE A 3 -14.59 -17.04 6.09
N LYS A 4 -13.27 -17.28 6.24
CA LYS A 4 -12.74 -18.53 6.80
C LYS A 4 -12.69 -18.59 8.33
N PHE A 5 -12.84 -17.46 9.01
CA PHE A 5 -12.89 -17.44 10.49
C PHE A 5 -14.28 -17.79 11.04
N ASN A 6 -15.31 -17.74 10.19
CA ASN A 6 -16.69 -18.04 10.57
C ASN A 6 -17.17 -19.43 10.10
N GLY A 7 -16.49 -20.07 9.15
CA GLY A 7 -16.71 -21.48 8.77
C GLY A 7 -16.02 -22.46 9.73
N THR A 8 -16.53 -23.67 9.91
CA THR A 8 -16.00 -24.66 10.89
C THR A 8 -14.89 -25.56 10.35
N ASP A 9 -14.85 -25.82 9.05
CA ASP A 9 -14.08 -26.97 8.53
C ASP A 9 -12.61 -26.65 8.23
N ASP A 10 -12.26 -25.36 8.09
CA ASP A 10 -10.92 -24.89 7.71
C ASP A 10 -10.48 -23.67 8.55
N ASN A 11 -11.04 -23.55 9.75
CA ASN A 11 -10.75 -22.44 10.65
C ASN A 11 -9.49 -22.73 11.49
N PRO A 12 -8.42 -21.92 11.36
CA PRO A 12 -7.16 -22.14 12.06
C PRO A 12 -7.25 -21.95 13.58
N LEU A 13 -8.30 -21.29 14.08
CA LEU A 13 -8.53 -21.05 15.51
C LEU A 13 -9.38 -22.14 16.17
N GLY A 14 -10.00 -23.04 15.38
CA GLY A 14 -10.91 -24.08 15.89
C GLY A 14 -12.20 -23.54 16.53
N ARG A 15 -12.46 -22.23 16.43
CA ARG A 15 -13.67 -21.57 16.91
C ARG A 15 -13.99 -20.33 16.08
N ALA A 16 -15.27 -19.96 16.00
CA ALA A 16 -15.67 -18.69 15.44
C ALA A 16 -15.04 -17.51 16.22
N ILE A 17 -14.69 -16.46 15.50
CA ILE A 17 -14.20 -15.21 16.10
C ILE A 17 -15.37 -14.38 16.62
N THR A 18 -15.15 -13.68 17.73
CA THR A 18 -16.14 -12.74 18.26
C THR A 18 -16.18 -11.44 17.45
N SER A 19 -17.28 -10.69 17.52
CA SER A 19 -17.41 -9.38 16.87
C SER A 19 -16.30 -8.40 17.30
N SER A 20 -15.89 -8.46 18.58
CA SER A 20 -14.77 -7.65 19.09
C SER A 20 -13.45 -8.04 18.44
N GLU A 21 -13.16 -9.34 18.30
CA GLU A 21 -11.93 -9.82 17.66
C GLU A 21 -11.88 -9.42 16.17
N ASN A 22 -13.01 -9.51 15.48
CA ASN A 22 -13.12 -9.04 14.10
C ASN A 22 -12.84 -7.53 13.98
N SER A 23 -13.39 -6.75 14.89
CA SER A 23 -13.17 -5.29 14.94
C SER A 23 -11.70 -4.96 15.15
N TRP A 24 -11.02 -5.66 16.07
CA TRP A 24 -9.58 -5.49 16.28
C TRP A 24 -8.74 -5.87 15.05
N LEU A 25 -9.07 -6.95 14.34
CA LEU A 25 -8.40 -7.33 13.09
C LEU A 25 -8.51 -6.24 12.01
N ALA A 26 -9.65 -5.55 11.93
CA ALA A 26 -9.84 -4.43 11.02
C ALA A 26 -9.04 -3.20 11.47
N SER A 27 -9.22 -2.77 12.72
CA SER A 27 -8.64 -1.54 13.27
C SER A 27 -7.11 -1.57 13.34
N LEU A 28 -6.50 -2.71 13.68
CA LEU A 28 -5.04 -2.83 13.78
C LEU A 28 -4.34 -2.60 12.45
N SER A 29 -4.98 -2.93 11.33
CA SER A 29 -4.40 -2.68 10.00
C SER A 29 -4.41 -1.20 9.65
N THR A 30 -5.50 -0.51 9.97
CA THR A 30 -5.58 0.95 9.82
C THR A 30 -4.55 1.65 10.70
N LEU A 31 -4.43 1.23 11.96
CA LEU A 31 -3.42 1.76 12.89
C LEU A 31 -1.99 1.54 12.37
N GLY A 32 -1.70 0.32 11.91
CA GLY A 32 -0.42 0.00 11.27
C GLY A 32 -0.16 0.90 10.07
N ALA A 33 -1.14 1.09 9.19
CA ALA A 33 -1.01 1.95 8.01
C ALA A 33 -0.74 3.41 8.36
N CYS A 34 -1.39 3.96 9.38
CA CYS A 34 -1.11 5.32 9.85
C CYS A 34 0.35 5.48 10.29
N ILE A 35 0.86 4.54 11.11
CA ILE A 35 2.24 4.59 11.60
C ILE A 35 3.23 4.36 10.44
N GLY A 36 2.94 3.38 9.58
CA GLY A 36 3.74 3.06 8.41
C GLY A 36 3.91 4.24 7.47
N ALA A 37 2.82 4.96 7.17
CA ALA A 37 2.87 6.13 6.30
C ALA A 37 3.80 7.23 6.84
N LEU A 38 3.73 7.51 8.15
CA LEU A 38 4.60 8.51 8.78
C LEU A 38 6.07 8.10 8.77
N ILE A 39 6.37 6.85 9.12
CA ILE A 39 7.74 6.34 9.17
C ILE A 39 8.34 6.28 7.76
N TYR A 40 7.66 5.68 6.80
CA TYR A 40 8.13 5.62 5.42
C TYR A 40 8.26 7.00 4.79
N GLY A 41 7.33 7.92 5.09
CA GLY A 41 7.42 9.32 4.67
C GLY A 41 8.71 9.98 5.16
N ALA A 42 9.05 9.81 6.44
CA ALA A 42 10.28 10.34 7.02
C ALA A 42 11.56 9.64 6.49
N LEU A 43 11.47 8.36 6.13
CA LEU A 43 12.58 7.61 5.55
C LEU A 43 12.79 7.94 4.06
N SER A 44 11.78 8.44 3.36
CA SER A 44 11.83 8.70 1.90
C SER A 44 12.89 9.70 1.47
N SER A 45 13.26 10.64 2.35
CA SER A 45 14.35 11.60 2.12
C SER A 45 15.73 11.02 2.39
N LYS A 46 15.84 10.03 3.29
CA LYS A 46 17.12 9.43 3.73
C LYS A 46 17.53 8.23 2.88
N PHE A 47 16.56 7.41 2.49
CA PHE A 47 16.77 6.18 1.74
C PHE A 47 16.23 6.32 0.32
N GLY A 48 16.85 5.60 -0.62
CA GLY A 48 16.41 5.56 -2.01
C GLY A 48 14.99 5.00 -2.13
N ARG A 49 14.24 5.49 -3.11
CA ARG A 49 12.85 5.08 -3.32
C ARG A 49 12.79 3.59 -3.66
N LYS A 50 13.73 3.09 -4.47
CA LYS A 50 13.82 1.67 -4.81
C LYS A 50 14.05 0.81 -3.56
N THR A 51 14.99 1.19 -2.71
CA THR A 51 15.28 0.48 -1.45
C THR A 51 14.05 0.41 -0.55
N LEU A 52 13.33 1.53 -0.40
CA LEU A 52 12.11 1.56 0.41
C LEU A 52 11.01 0.69 -0.21
N LEU A 53 10.80 0.76 -1.52
CA LEU A 53 9.80 -0.07 -2.21
C LEU A 53 10.08 -1.57 -2.05
N VAL A 54 11.35 -1.99 -2.21
CA VAL A 54 11.76 -3.37 -1.92
C VAL A 54 11.49 -3.73 -0.45
N SER A 55 11.81 -2.84 0.49
CA SER A 55 11.58 -3.07 1.92
C SER A 55 10.11 -3.32 2.26
N LEU A 56 9.18 -2.69 1.53
CA LEU A 56 7.73 -2.81 1.76
C LEU A 56 7.22 -4.23 1.47
N GLY A 57 7.87 -4.98 0.58
CA GLY A 57 7.46 -6.35 0.28
C GLY A 57 7.67 -7.30 1.46
N PHE A 58 8.67 -7.06 2.31
CA PHE A 58 9.04 -7.99 3.39
C PHE A 58 7.97 -8.11 4.47
N PRO A 59 7.36 -7.03 5.00
CA PRO A 59 6.23 -7.16 5.92
C PRO A 59 5.09 -8.01 5.35
N PHE A 60 4.71 -7.81 4.08
CA PHE A 60 3.67 -8.63 3.47
C PHE A 60 4.09 -10.10 3.37
N LEU A 61 5.29 -10.38 2.86
CA LEU A 61 5.81 -11.74 2.73
C LEU A 61 5.86 -12.46 4.08
N ILE A 62 6.53 -11.85 5.07
CA ILE A 62 6.74 -12.45 6.39
C ILE A 62 5.39 -12.69 7.08
N PHE A 63 4.51 -11.70 7.11
CA PHE A 63 3.29 -11.81 7.90
C PHE A 63 2.15 -12.56 7.19
N TYR A 64 2.15 -12.67 5.86
CA TYR A 64 1.31 -13.66 5.18
C TYR A 64 1.78 -15.09 5.48
N LEU A 65 3.08 -15.33 5.50
CA LEU A 65 3.61 -16.63 5.95
C LEU A 65 3.21 -16.90 7.40
N VAL A 66 3.42 -15.96 8.33
CA VAL A 66 3.00 -16.14 9.74
C VAL A 66 1.51 -16.48 9.84
N MET A 67 0.64 -15.81 9.08
CA MET A 67 -0.79 -16.12 9.05
C MET A 67 -1.10 -17.54 8.55
N ALA A 68 -0.34 -18.07 7.59
CA ALA A 68 -0.55 -19.43 7.07
C ALA A 68 -0.43 -20.50 8.18
N TRP A 69 0.47 -20.32 9.14
CA TRP A 69 0.67 -21.25 10.27
C TRP A 69 0.08 -20.76 11.60
N ALA A 70 -0.63 -19.63 11.60
CA ALA A 70 -1.13 -19.03 12.83
C ALA A 70 -2.24 -19.89 13.45
N LYS A 71 -2.10 -20.24 14.74
CA LYS A 71 -3.09 -21.00 15.52
C LYS A 71 -3.72 -20.17 16.65
N THR A 72 -3.35 -18.90 16.78
CA THR A 72 -3.83 -18.00 17.82
C THR A 72 -4.22 -16.66 17.25
N ILE A 73 -5.26 -16.03 17.82
CA ILE A 73 -5.76 -14.73 17.37
C ILE A 73 -4.69 -13.63 17.45
N TRP A 74 -3.78 -13.73 18.43
CA TRP A 74 -2.68 -12.78 18.61
C TRP A 74 -1.72 -12.74 17.42
N LEU A 75 -1.43 -13.88 16.80
CA LEU A 75 -0.61 -13.92 15.58
C LEU A 75 -1.29 -13.20 14.43
N PHE A 76 -2.62 -13.29 14.32
CA PHE A 76 -3.38 -12.53 13.33
C PHE A 76 -3.36 -11.03 13.64
N TYR A 77 -3.50 -10.60 14.89
CA TYR A 77 -3.38 -9.20 15.28
C TYR A 77 -2.02 -8.59 14.93
N ILE A 78 -0.94 -9.28 15.28
CA ILE A 78 0.42 -8.84 14.95
C ILE A 78 0.59 -8.76 13.43
N SER A 79 0.15 -9.81 12.71
CA SER A 79 0.25 -9.86 11.25
C SER A 79 -0.55 -8.73 10.58
N ARG A 80 -1.74 -8.42 11.09
CA ARG A 80 -2.59 -7.32 10.59
C ARG A 80 -1.95 -5.96 10.84
N PHE A 81 -1.35 -5.75 12.00
CA PHE A 81 -0.62 -4.51 12.28
C PHE A 81 0.54 -4.32 11.30
N PHE A 82 1.40 -5.33 11.10
CA PHE A 82 2.59 -5.17 10.25
C PHE A 82 2.30 -5.21 8.74
N THR A 83 1.29 -5.96 8.29
CA THR A 83 0.82 -5.83 6.90
C THR A 83 0.18 -4.46 6.67
N GLY A 84 -0.56 -3.92 7.65
CA GLY A 84 -1.02 -2.54 7.65
C GLY A 84 0.13 -1.54 7.60
N PHE A 85 1.19 -1.75 8.39
CA PHE A 85 2.40 -0.93 8.38
C PHE A 85 3.05 -0.87 6.99
N GLY A 86 3.21 -2.03 6.33
CA GLY A 86 3.65 -2.08 4.93
C GLY A 86 2.69 -1.33 4.00
N LEU A 87 1.38 -1.49 4.18
CA LEU A 87 0.36 -0.81 3.37
C LEU A 87 0.45 0.71 3.45
N GLY A 88 0.68 1.26 4.65
CA GLY A 88 0.90 2.69 4.86
C GLY A 88 2.10 3.22 4.05
N GLY A 89 3.19 2.46 4.06
CA GLY A 89 4.36 2.78 3.25
C GLY A 89 4.12 2.66 1.74
N VAL A 90 3.33 1.68 1.28
CA VAL A 90 2.92 1.53 -0.12
C VAL A 90 2.19 2.79 -0.61
N PHE A 91 1.20 3.26 0.15
CA PHE A 91 0.45 4.49 -0.20
C PHE A 91 1.27 5.78 -0.08
N THR A 92 2.43 5.73 0.57
CA THR A 92 3.33 6.89 0.71
C THR A 92 4.39 6.90 -0.39
N ILE A 93 5.09 5.79 -0.62
CA ILE A 93 6.28 5.77 -1.48
C ILE A 93 5.93 5.56 -2.95
N ILE A 94 4.91 4.76 -3.28
CA ILE A 94 4.55 4.49 -4.69
C ILE A 94 4.16 5.77 -5.44
N PRO A 95 3.31 6.68 -4.90
CA PRO A 95 2.98 7.92 -5.59
C PRO A 95 4.21 8.81 -5.80
N ILE A 96 5.10 8.90 -4.81
CA ILE A 96 6.34 9.68 -4.90
C ILE A 96 7.23 9.13 -6.01
N TYR A 97 7.52 7.83 -5.96
CA TYR A 97 8.35 7.16 -6.97
C TYR A 97 7.75 7.28 -8.37
N SER A 98 6.43 7.10 -8.49
CA SER A 98 5.73 7.25 -9.77
C SER A 98 5.82 8.68 -10.29
N ALA A 99 5.65 9.70 -9.44
CA ALA A 99 5.73 11.11 -9.85
C ALA A 99 7.14 11.52 -10.29
N GLU A 100 8.18 10.95 -9.67
CA GLU A 100 9.59 11.20 -9.99
C GLU A 100 10.02 10.53 -11.32
N LEU A 101 9.41 9.39 -11.66
CA LEU A 101 9.65 8.70 -12.94
C LEU A 101 8.73 9.16 -14.07
N ALA A 102 7.52 9.63 -13.74
CA ALA A 102 6.51 10.01 -14.71
C ALA A 102 6.97 11.17 -15.59
N ASP A 103 6.54 11.14 -16.84
CA ASP A 103 6.45 12.34 -17.66
C ASP A 103 5.23 13.18 -17.23
N VAL A 104 5.34 14.50 -17.34
CA VAL A 104 4.33 15.48 -16.88
C VAL A 104 2.95 15.15 -17.46
N ASN A 105 2.91 14.72 -18.72
CA ASN A 105 1.69 14.37 -19.44
C ASN A 105 1.03 13.07 -18.93
N ASN A 106 1.80 12.16 -18.34
CA ASN A 106 1.33 10.81 -17.97
C ASN A 106 1.05 10.66 -16.47
N ARG A 107 1.32 11.68 -15.65
CA ARG A 107 1.12 11.65 -14.19
C ARG A 107 -0.31 11.26 -13.79
N GLY A 108 -1.32 11.76 -14.51
CA GLY A 108 -2.73 11.44 -14.25
C GLY A 108 -3.07 9.97 -14.49
N ILE A 109 -2.57 9.39 -15.59
CA ILE A 109 -2.79 7.99 -15.94
C ILE A 109 -2.11 7.06 -14.93
N LEU A 110 -0.88 7.39 -14.53
CA LEU A 110 -0.15 6.62 -13.51
C LEU A 110 -0.87 6.67 -12.16
N GLY A 111 -1.40 7.83 -11.77
CA GLY A 111 -2.25 7.95 -10.58
C GLY A 111 -3.49 7.06 -10.65
N ALA A 112 -4.23 7.09 -11.76
CA ALA A 112 -5.42 6.26 -11.95
C ALA A 112 -5.10 4.75 -11.96
N SER A 113 -3.97 4.37 -12.55
CA SER A 113 -3.53 2.97 -12.61
C SER A 113 -3.33 2.37 -11.22
N MET A 114 -2.85 3.16 -10.26
CA MET A 114 -2.67 2.72 -8.88
C MET A 114 -4.00 2.24 -8.26
N THR A 115 -5.07 3.02 -8.45
CA THR A 115 -6.41 2.64 -7.95
C THR A 115 -6.92 1.37 -8.64
N VAL A 116 -6.68 1.21 -9.94
CA VAL A 116 -7.04 -0.03 -10.66
C VAL A 116 -6.32 -1.24 -10.08
N PHE A 117 -5.00 -1.15 -9.85
CA PHE A 117 -4.23 -2.25 -9.26
C PHE A 117 -4.65 -2.58 -7.83
N VAL A 118 -5.03 -1.58 -7.02
CA VAL A 118 -5.60 -1.81 -5.68
C VAL A 118 -6.89 -2.62 -5.78
N ASN A 119 -7.81 -2.26 -6.69
CA ASN A 119 -9.06 -2.99 -6.88
C ASN A 119 -8.83 -4.42 -7.38
N ILE A 120 -7.91 -4.63 -8.33
CA ILE A 120 -7.51 -5.96 -8.79
C ILE A 120 -6.94 -6.78 -7.62
N GLY A 121 -6.08 -6.17 -6.80
CA GLY A 121 -5.52 -6.81 -5.61
C GLY A 121 -6.59 -7.21 -4.59
N MET A 122 -7.61 -6.37 -4.40
CA MET A 122 -8.76 -6.69 -3.54
C MET A 122 -9.62 -7.84 -4.10
N LEU A 123 -9.75 -7.94 -5.42
CA LEU A 123 -10.54 -8.98 -6.07
C LEU A 123 -9.97 -10.40 -5.84
N ILE A 124 -8.64 -10.55 -5.80
CA ILE A 124 -7.98 -11.85 -5.64
C ILE A 124 -8.47 -12.60 -4.37
N PRO A 125 -8.45 -12.01 -3.16
CA PRO A 125 -9.03 -12.61 -1.97
C PRO A 125 -10.48 -13.08 -2.08
N TYR A 126 -11.33 -12.36 -2.83
CA TYR A 126 -12.74 -12.72 -3.02
C TYR A 126 -12.91 -13.86 -4.02
N CYS A 127 -12.14 -13.85 -5.12
CA CYS A 127 -12.24 -14.89 -6.14
C CYS A 127 -11.53 -16.19 -5.77
N VAL A 128 -10.49 -16.14 -4.94
CA VAL A 128 -9.68 -17.31 -4.60
C VAL A 128 -10.02 -17.83 -3.20
N GLY A 129 -10.29 -16.93 -2.25
CA GLY A 129 -10.45 -17.24 -0.83
C GLY A 129 -11.46 -18.35 -0.51
N PRO A 130 -12.67 -18.34 -1.08
CA PRO A 130 -13.68 -19.37 -0.80
C PRO A 130 -13.28 -20.77 -1.29
N PHE A 131 -12.44 -20.88 -2.32
CA PHE A 131 -12.23 -22.14 -3.04
C PHE A 131 -10.99 -22.93 -2.62
N ILE A 132 -10.09 -22.35 -1.82
CA ILE A 132 -8.83 -23.01 -1.41
C ILE A 132 -8.66 -23.00 0.11
N PRO A 133 -7.97 -23.98 0.73
CA PRO A 133 -7.77 -24.03 2.17
C PRO A 133 -7.04 -22.80 2.74
N PHE A 134 -7.26 -22.50 4.03
CA PHE A 134 -6.75 -21.31 4.72
C PHE A 134 -5.23 -21.20 4.62
N PHE A 135 -4.56 -22.34 4.80
CA PHE A 135 -3.12 -22.46 4.64
C PHE A 135 -2.68 -22.01 3.24
N TRP A 136 -3.19 -22.66 2.20
CA TRP A 136 -2.82 -22.39 0.80
C TRP A 136 -3.20 -20.97 0.37
N PHE A 137 -4.30 -20.43 0.89
CA PHE A 137 -4.68 -19.04 0.66
C PHE A 137 -3.59 -18.06 1.06
N HIS A 138 -3.03 -18.21 2.26
CA HIS A 138 -1.97 -17.32 2.73
C HIS A 138 -0.63 -17.59 2.02
N ILE A 139 -0.36 -18.82 1.58
CA ILE A 139 0.80 -19.13 0.73
C ILE A 139 0.70 -18.43 -0.63
N VAL A 140 -0.46 -18.45 -1.28
CA VAL A 140 -0.68 -17.72 -2.54
C VAL A 140 -0.50 -16.21 -2.33
N LEU A 141 -1.04 -15.67 -1.25
CA LEU A 141 -0.85 -14.26 -0.91
C LEU A 141 0.60 -13.91 -0.58
N ALA A 142 1.39 -14.83 -0.03
CA ALA A 142 2.82 -14.64 0.23
C ALA A 142 3.68 -14.75 -1.05
N ALA A 143 3.25 -15.54 -2.04
CA ALA A 143 3.96 -15.66 -3.31
C ALA A 143 3.99 -14.34 -4.10
N ILE A 144 2.91 -13.54 -4.01
CA ILE A 144 2.80 -12.23 -4.69
C ILE A 144 3.90 -11.24 -4.25
N PRO A 145 4.07 -10.90 -2.95
CA PRO A 145 5.14 -10.01 -2.50
C PRO A 145 6.54 -10.62 -2.71
N ALA A 146 6.70 -11.95 -2.67
CA ALA A 146 7.98 -12.58 -3.01
C ALA A 146 8.38 -12.33 -4.48
N ALA A 147 7.43 -12.56 -5.41
CA ALA A 147 7.63 -12.26 -6.82
C ALA A 147 7.87 -10.77 -7.04
N TYR A 148 7.11 -9.90 -6.37
CA TYR A 148 7.30 -8.46 -6.40
C TYR A 148 8.72 -8.06 -5.99
N ILE A 149 9.23 -8.52 -4.85
CA ILE A 149 10.59 -8.20 -4.37
C ILE A 149 11.62 -8.59 -5.43
N LEU A 150 11.51 -9.82 -5.98
CA LEU A 150 12.43 -10.35 -6.97
C LEU A 150 12.41 -9.54 -8.28
N LEU A 151 11.22 -9.22 -8.79
CA LEU A 151 11.10 -8.45 -10.01
C LEU A 151 11.56 -7.01 -9.80
N PHE A 152 11.18 -6.40 -8.67
CA PHE A 152 11.47 -5.00 -8.41
C PHE A 152 12.96 -4.74 -8.17
N ILE A 153 13.68 -5.65 -7.49
CA ILE A 153 15.12 -5.49 -7.26
C ILE A 153 15.93 -5.50 -8.56
N PHE A 154 15.56 -6.33 -9.54
CA PHE A 154 16.30 -6.48 -10.80
C PHE A 154 15.89 -5.48 -11.88
N PHE A 155 14.60 -5.16 -12.00
CA PHE A 155 14.10 -4.37 -13.14
C PHE A 155 13.85 -2.88 -12.82
N ALA A 156 13.52 -2.54 -11.58
CA ALA A 156 13.17 -1.16 -11.25
C ALA A 156 14.44 -0.27 -11.16
N PRO A 157 14.46 0.91 -11.81
CA PRO A 157 15.53 1.88 -11.61
C PRO A 157 15.40 2.56 -10.23
N GLU A 158 16.48 3.13 -9.73
CA GLU A 158 16.38 4.07 -8.60
C GLU A 158 15.75 5.38 -9.07
N SER A 159 15.18 6.15 -8.14
CA SER A 159 14.68 7.49 -8.44
C SER A 159 15.81 8.42 -8.94
N PRO A 160 15.63 9.10 -10.08
CA PRO A 160 16.55 10.14 -10.55
C PRO A 160 16.78 11.24 -9.51
N HIS A 161 15.73 11.63 -8.78
CA HIS A 161 15.79 12.68 -7.75
C HIS A 161 16.66 12.28 -6.55
N PHE A 162 16.76 10.98 -6.28
CA PHE A 162 17.61 10.47 -5.20
C PHE A 162 19.04 10.20 -5.67
N ILE A 163 19.21 9.57 -6.84
CA ILE A 163 20.53 9.10 -7.30
C ILE A 163 21.42 10.24 -7.79
N ILE A 164 20.85 11.36 -8.28
CA ILE A 164 21.62 12.52 -8.78
C ILE A 164 22.60 13.08 -7.75
N GLN A 165 22.24 13.04 -6.46
CA GLN A 165 23.10 13.50 -5.36
C GLN A 165 24.32 12.59 -5.13
N LYS A 166 24.32 11.39 -5.70
CA LYS A 166 25.38 10.38 -5.53
C LYS A 166 26.12 10.09 -6.83
N ASP A 167 25.40 10.05 -7.94
CA ASP A 167 25.89 9.68 -9.27
C ASP A 167 25.01 10.39 -10.32
N HIS A 168 25.51 11.52 -10.82
CA HIS A 168 24.85 12.34 -11.82
C HIS A 168 24.68 11.58 -13.16
N ASP A 169 25.72 10.85 -13.59
CA ASP A 169 25.68 10.10 -14.85
C ASP A 169 24.64 8.96 -14.81
N ALA A 170 24.48 8.31 -13.65
CA ALA A 170 23.43 7.32 -13.47
C ALA A 170 22.03 7.93 -13.51
N ALA A 171 21.84 9.11 -12.91
CA ALA A 171 20.57 9.85 -12.98
C ALA A 171 20.21 10.22 -14.43
N GLU A 172 21.18 10.74 -15.18
CA GLU A 172 21.03 11.08 -16.59
C GLU A 172 20.65 9.84 -17.41
N LYS A 173 21.38 8.73 -17.28
CA LYS A 173 21.06 7.48 -18.01
C LYS A 173 19.64 7.00 -17.77
N ILE A 174 19.16 7.09 -16.52
CA ILE A 174 17.77 6.71 -16.19
C ILE A 174 16.79 7.66 -16.88
N LEU A 175 17.01 8.97 -16.81
CA LEU A 175 16.14 9.96 -17.45
C LEU A 175 16.12 9.85 -18.97
N VAL A 176 17.28 9.67 -19.61
CA VAL A 176 17.40 9.46 -21.06
C VAL A 176 16.60 8.23 -21.48
N LYS A 177 16.67 7.14 -20.71
CA LYS A 177 15.89 5.91 -20.98
C LYS A 177 14.37 6.13 -20.84
N LEU A 178 13.94 6.99 -19.92
CA LEU A 178 12.51 7.22 -19.64
C LEU A 178 11.85 8.22 -20.58
N ARG A 179 12.59 9.25 -21.01
CA ARG A 179 12.02 10.45 -21.67
C ARG A 179 12.85 11.03 -22.82
N GLY A 180 13.97 10.39 -23.19
CA GLY A 180 14.85 10.83 -24.27
C GLY A 180 15.86 11.90 -23.84
N SER A 181 16.86 12.16 -24.69
CA SER A 181 18.02 13.01 -24.37
C SER A 181 17.65 14.47 -24.08
N ASP A 182 16.86 15.10 -24.95
CA ASP A 182 16.54 16.54 -24.84
C ASP A 182 15.67 16.87 -23.62
N GLU A 183 14.76 15.97 -23.25
CA GLU A 183 13.91 16.14 -22.06
C GLU A 183 14.67 15.76 -20.78
N ALA A 184 15.60 14.81 -20.83
CA ALA A 184 16.42 14.42 -19.70
C ALA A 184 17.28 15.58 -19.18
N ALA A 185 17.95 16.32 -20.08
CA ALA A 185 18.76 17.48 -19.71
C ALA A 185 17.94 18.58 -19.02
N ARG A 186 16.74 18.88 -19.54
CA ARG A 186 15.81 19.84 -18.92
C ARG A 186 15.37 19.39 -17.53
N HIS A 187 15.06 18.11 -17.36
CA HIS A 187 14.61 17.58 -16.09
C HIS A 187 15.74 17.53 -15.04
N LEU A 188 16.97 17.22 -15.45
CA LEU A 188 18.14 17.28 -14.56
C LEU A 188 18.30 18.67 -13.96
N ALA A 189 18.28 19.72 -14.79
CA ALA A 189 18.41 21.10 -14.31
C ALA A 189 17.29 21.50 -13.34
N LEU A 190 16.06 21.01 -13.56
CA LEU A 190 14.94 21.22 -12.64
C LEU A 190 15.20 20.53 -11.28
N ILE A 191 15.64 19.28 -11.29
CA ILE A 191 15.94 18.52 -10.06
C ILE A 191 17.04 19.22 -9.26
N GLU A 192 18.11 19.67 -9.91
CA GLU A 192 19.20 20.39 -9.26
C GLU A 192 18.72 21.68 -8.59
N THR A 193 17.90 22.46 -9.31
CA THR A 193 17.27 23.68 -8.77
C THR A 193 16.37 23.38 -7.57
N GLU A 194 15.62 22.28 -7.61
CA GLU A 194 14.78 21.85 -6.48
C GLU A 194 15.63 21.43 -5.26
N LEU A 195 16.73 20.71 -5.48
CA LEU A 195 17.62 20.27 -4.40
C LEU A 195 18.28 21.42 -3.65
N GLU A 196 18.67 22.50 -4.36
CA GLU A 196 19.20 23.71 -3.72
C GLU A 196 18.17 24.38 -2.79
N ASN A 197 16.89 24.34 -3.16
CA ASN A 197 15.81 24.99 -2.42
C ASN A 197 15.24 24.16 -1.25
N VAL A 198 15.42 22.84 -1.24
CA VAL A 198 14.73 21.91 -0.31
C VAL A 198 15.52 21.61 0.98
N SER A 199 16.77 22.08 1.10
CA SER A 199 17.74 21.64 2.11
C SER A 199 17.35 21.78 3.60
N ASN A 200 16.25 22.46 3.98
CA ASN A 200 15.85 22.63 5.39
C ASN A 200 14.35 22.42 5.71
N ALA A 201 13.56 21.85 4.79
CA ALA A 201 12.12 21.76 5.01
C ALA A 201 11.75 20.73 6.11
N THR A 202 11.17 21.21 7.23
CA THR A 202 10.68 20.35 8.32
C THR A 202 9.17 20.08 8.15
N LEU A 203 8.66 18.92 8.57
CA LEU A 203 7.21 18.59 8.51
C LEU A 203 6.31 19.66 9.17
N LEU A 204 6.82 20.36 10.18
CA LEU A 204 6.13 21.45 10.88
C LEU A 204 6.02 22.74 10.05
N GLU A 205 6.80 22.90 8.98
CA GLU A 205 6.74 24.07 8.10
C GLU A 205 5.47 24.12 7.25
N ILE A 206 4.85 22.96 7.02
CA ILE A 206 3.54 22.87 6.34
C ILE A 206 2.50 23.73 7.07
N PHE A 207 2.56 23.79 8.40
CA PHE A 207 1.66 24.61 9.21
C PHE A 207 2.03 26.10 9.22
N LYS A 208 3.26 26.47 8.84
CA LYS A 208 3.72 27.87 8.82
C LYS A 208 3.25 28.60 7.56
N THR A 209 3.10 27.89 6.44
CA THR A 209 2.74 28.48 5.16
C THR A 209 1.25 28.31 4.89
N LYS A 210 0.51 29.41 4.77
CA LYS A 210 -0.96 29.39 4.53
C LYS A 210 -1.36 28.52 3.32
N SER A 211 -0.59 28.57 2.24
CA SER A 211 -0.84 27.76 1.04
C SER A 211 -0.71 26.26 1.33
N LEU A 212 0.36 25.84 2.01
CA LEU A 212 0.60 24.45 2.39
C LEU A 212 -0.45 23.96 3.41
N CYS A 213 -0.81 24.78 4.38
CA CYS A 213 -1.88 24.46 5.34
C CYS A 213 -3.24 24.31 4.64
N LYS A 214 -3.57 25.18 3.68
CA LYS A 214 -4.79 25.04 2.88
C LYS A 214 -4.78 23.75 2.04
N ALA A 215 -3.65 23.42 1.42
CA ALA A 215 -3.50 22.17 0.67
C ALA A 215 -3.66 20.94 1.57
N LEU A 216 -3.07 20.97 2.77
CA LEU A 216 -3.22 19.92 3.78
C LEU A 216 -4.68 19.76 4.21
N LEU A 217 -5.38 20.86 4.51
CA LEU A 217 -6.80 20.81 4.89
C LEU A 217 -7.70 20.29 3.78
N ILE A 218 -7.45 20.67 2.52
CA ILE A 218 -8.19 20.15 1.37
C ILE A 218 -7.94 18.64 1.23
N GLY A 219 -6.68 18.19 1.34
CA GLY A 219 -6.34 16.78 1.25
C GLY A 219 -6.95 15.94 2.38
N LEU A 220 -6.79 16.39 3.64
CA LEU A 220 -7.36 15.71 4.81
C LEU A 220 -8.89 15.72 4.78
N GLY A 221 -9.50 16.85 4.40
CA GLY A 221 -10.95 16.97 4.28
C GLY A 221 -11.51 16.06 3.20
N GLY A 222 -10.89 16.05 2.02
CA GLY A 222 -11.27 15.16 0.92
C GLY A 222 -11.14 13.68 1.29
N PHE A 223 -10.02 13.29 1.91
CA PHE A 223 -9.82 11.90 2.35
C PHE A 223 -10.80 11.50 3.46
N THR A 224 -11.07 12.40 4.41
CA THR A 224 -12.07 12.15 5.47
C THR A 224 -13.46 11.96 4.88
N PHE A 225 -13.87 12.83 3.96
CA PHE A 225 -15.16 12.70 3.28
C PHE A 225 -15.27 11.37 2.52
N MET A 226 -14.20 10.97 1.83
CA MET A 226 -14.13 9.66 1.16
C MET A 226 -14.32 8.50 2.16
N GLN A 227 -13.70 8.55 3.34
CA GLN A 227 -13.88 7.49 4.35
C GLN A 227 -15.29 7.48 4.95
N LEU A 228 -15.92 8.65 5.10
CA LEU A 228 -17.30 8.78 5.61
C LEU A 228 -18.37 8.25 4.64
N THR A 229 -18.05 8.01 3.37
CA THR A 229 -18.95 7.34 2.42
C THR A 229 -19.26 5.88 2.82
N GLY A 230 -18.51 5.31 3.76
CA GLY A 230 -18.72 3.94 4.24
C GLY A 230 -18.04 2.87 3.38
N THR A 231 -17.23 3.25 2.38
CA THR A 231 -16.54 2.32 1.47
C THR A 231 -15.78 1.21 2.23
N VAL A 232 -15.03 1.55 3.29
CA VAL A 232 -14.29 0.56 4.10
C VAL A 232 -15.22 -0.35 4.90
N VAL A 233 -16.35 0.18 5.40
CA VAL A 233 -17.35 -0.58 6.15
C VAL A 233 -18.03 -1.59 5.23
N VAL A 234 -18.48 -1.15 4.06
CA VAL A 234 -19.09 -2.03 3.05
C VAL A 234 -18.13 -3.14 2.66
N ALA A 235 -16.85 -2.84 2.39
CA ALA A 235 -15.86 -3.84 2.00
C ALA A 235 -15.49 -4.83 3.13
N SER A 236 -15.51 -4.39 4.39
CA SER A 236 -15.13 -5.23 5.54
C SER A 236 -16.28 -6.10 6.04
N TYR A 237 -17.52 -5.63 5.92
CA TYR A 237 -18.73 -6.27 6.46
C TYR A 237 -19.69 -6.74 5.36
N THR A 238 -19.23 -6.84 4.11
CA THR A 238 -20.05 -7.25 2.94
C THR A 238 -20.88 -8.51 3.25
N GLN A 239 -20.23 -9.54 3.79
CA GLN A 239 -20.87 -10.81 4.14
C GLN A 239 -22.03 -10.61 5.12
N THR A 240 -21.78 -9.93 6.25
CA THR A 240 -22.79 -9.67 7.27
C THR A 240 -23.97 -8.85 6.73
N ILE A 241 -23.70 -7.92 5.82
CA ILE A 241 -24.73 -7.11 5.16
C ILE A 241 -25.63 -8.01 4.29
N PHE A 242 -25.05 -8.88 3.45
CA PHE A 242 -25.83 -9.79 2.60
C PHE A 242 -26.59 -10.87 3.37
N GLU A 243 -25.99 -11.42 4.45
CA GLU A 243 -26.67 -12.33 5.38
C GLU A 243 -27.91 -11.67 5.99
N THR A 244 -27.76 -10.42 6.47
CA THR A 244 -28.86 -9.66 7.07
C THR A 244 -29.91 -9.24 6.04
N ALA A 245 -29.51 -9.02 4.79
CA ALA A 245 -30.41 -8.66 3.69
C ALA A 245 -31.26 -9.84 3.18
N GLY A 246 -31.00 -11.08 3.64
CA GLY A 246 -31.78 -12.25 3.28
C GLY A 246 -31.55 -12.78 1.86
N GLY A 247 -30.36 -12.53 1.29
CA GLY A 247 -30.01 -13.02 -0.04
C GLY A 247 -29.94 -14.55 -0.12
N ASN A 248 -30.49 -15.14 -1.18
CA ASN A 248 -30.41 -16.60 -1.46
C ASN A 248 -29.01 -17.07 -1.93
N ILE A 249 -27.99 -16.20 -1.89
CA ILE A 249 -26.63 -16.53 -2.29
C ILE A 249 -25.86 -16.91 -1.03
N PRO A 250 -25.16 -18.06 -1.00
CA PRO A 250 -24.32 -18.43 0.13
C PRO A 250 -23.35 -17.28 0.47
N PRO A 251 -23.27 -16.83 1.73
CA PRO A 251 -22.47 -15.65 2.13
C PRO A 251 -20.98 -15.75 1.74
N GLU A 252 -20.53 -16.99 1.56
CA GLU A 252 -19.19 -17.40 1.17
C GLU A 252 -18.86 -17.09 -0.30
N ILE A 253 -19.88 -16.99 -1.16
CA ILE A 253 -19.79 -16.82 -2.62
C ILE A 253 -20.55 -15.57 -3.09
N GLY A 254 -21.11 -14.79 -2.15
CA GLY A 254 -21.84 -13.56 -2.44
C GLY A 254 -20.96 -12.59 -3.23
N PRO A 255 -21.39 -12.14 -4.44
CA PRO A 255 -20.72 -11.04 -5.10
C PRO A 255 -20.94 -9.75 -4.28
N ILE A 256 -20.01 -8.80 -4.44
CA ILE A 256 -20.19 -7.42 -4.01
C ILE A 256 -21.45 -6.84 -4.65
#